data_AF-A0A850HZN8-F1
#
_entry.id   AF-A0A850HZN8-F1
#
_cell.length_a   1.000
_cell.length_b   1.000
_cell.length_c   1.000
_cell.angle_alpha   90.00
_cell.angle_beta   90.00
_cell.angle_gamma   90.00
#
_symmetry.space_group_name_H-M   'P 1'
#
loop_
_entity.id
_entity.type
_entity.pdbx_description
1 polymer ?
#
loop_
_entity_poly.entity_id
_entity_poly.type
_entity_poly.pdbx_seq_one_letter_code
_entity_poly.pdbx_strand_id
1 'polypeptide(L)' 'MKHSAELIQTMRDALDAVMASVPADQSVFGLKAAVAECILRAAAHGQTSFDGLVTSASNQLQSIISMLT' A
#
# COMPACT_ATOMS: atom_id res chain seq x y z
N MET A 1 -15.36 1.80 -15.86
CA MET A 1 -13.96 2.27 -15.98
C MET A 1 -13.09 1.04 -16.10
N LYS A 2 -12.33 0.85 -17.19
CA LYS A 2 -11.32 -0.22 -17.25
C LYS A 2 -10.15 0.27 -16.40
N HIS A 3 -9.97 -0.26 -15.19
CA HIS A 3 -8.69 -0.12 -14.51
C HIS A 3 -7.65 -0.75 -15.43
N SER A 4 -6.71 0.04 -15.93
CA SER A 4 -5.63 -0.47 -16.78
C SER A 4 -4.95 -1.59 -16.00
N ALA A 5 -4.76 -2.77 -16.61
CA ALA A 5 -4.10 -3.90 -15.95
C ALA A 5 -2.73 -3.49 -15.37
N GLU A 6 -2.07 -2.54 -16.04
CA GLU A 6 -0.84 -1.88 -15.60
C GLU A 6 -0.98 -1.14 -14.25
N LEU A 7 -2.08 -0.43 -14.03
CA LEU A 7 -2.33 0.26 -12.76
C LEU A 7 -2.56 -0.75 -11.64
N ILE A 8 -3.33 -1.80 -11.90
CA ILE A 8 -3.54 -2.88 -10.93
C ILE A 8 -2.22 -3.55 -10.57
N GLN A 9 -1.35 -3.80 -11.56
CA GLN A 9 -0.04 -4.38 -11.32
C GLN A 9 0.84 -3.43 -10.50
N THR A 10 0.85 -2.14 -10.85
CA THR A 10 1.61 -1.12 -10.13
C THR A 10 1.19 -1.02 -8.66
N MET A 11 -0.11 -1.11 -8.37
CA MET A 11 -0.62 -1.11 -7.00
C MET A 11 -0.22 -2.37 -6.20
N ARG A 12 -0.18 -3.53 -6.87
CA ARG A 12 0.28 -4.79 -6.26
C ARG A 12 1.77 -4.74 -5.96
N ASP A 13 2.56 -4.26 -6.91
CA ASP A 13 4.00 -4.11 -6.73
C ASP A 13 4.31 -3.11 -5.61
N ALA A 14 3.56 -2.00 -5.54
CA ALA A 14 3.70 -1.03 -4.46
C ALA A 14 3.35 -1.63 -3.10
N LEU A 15 2.30 -2.46 -3.02
CA LEU A 15 1.93 -3.17 -1.80
C LEU A 15 3.04 -4.10 -1.34
N ASP A 16 3.58 -4.92 -2.25
CA ASP A 16 4.64 -5.87 -1.91
C ASP A 16 5.94 -5.14 -1.54
N ALA A 17 6.27 -4.02 -2.19
CA ALA A 17 7.41 -3.20 -1.83
C ALA A 17 7.30 -2.61 -0.41
N VAL A 18 6.13 -2.07 -0.05
CA VAL A 18 5.89 -1.54 1.30
C VAL A 18 5.93 -2.66 2.34
N MET A 19 5.27 -3.79 2.06
CA MET A 19 5.26 -4.93 2.97
C MET A 19 6.64 -5.58 3.14
N ALA A 20 7.54 -5.51 2.16
CA ALA A 20 8.91 -5.97 2.29
C ALA A 20 9.73 -5.16 3.31
N SER A 21 9.32 -3.92 3.62
CA SER A 21 9.95 -3.10 4.66
C SER A 21 9.45 -3.42 6.07
N VAL A 22 8.38 -4.20 6.20
CA VAL A 22 7.79 -4.58 7.49
C VAL A 22 8.49 -5.83 8.03
N PRO A 23 8.93 -5.84 9.31
CA PRO A 23 9.46 -7.04 9.95
C PRO A 23 8.46 -8.21 9.88
N ALA A 24 8.95 -9.43 9.64
CA ALA A 24 8.09 -10.61 9.50
C ALA A 24 7.17 -10.85 10.71
N ASP A 25 7.63 -10.52 11.92
CA ASP A 25 6.85 -10.57 13.16
C ASP A 25 5.64 -9.61 13.19
N GLN A 26 5.65 -8.55 12.39
CA GLN A 26 4.58 -7.55 12.31
C GLN A 26 3.72 -7.68 11.05
N SER A 27 4.01 -8.65 10.17
CA SER A 27 3.28 -8.89 8.92
C SER A 27 1.96 -9.64 9.17
N VAL A 28 1.06 -9.00 9.91
CA VAL A 28 -0.31 -9.48 10.12
C VAL A 28 -1.18 -9.18 8.91
N PHE A 29 -2.11 -10.08 8.57
CA PHE A 29 -3.06 -9.89 7.46
C PHE A 29 -3.79 -8.54 7.52
N GLY A 30 -4.06 -8.02 8.73
CA GLY A 30 -4.66 -6.71 8.95
C GLY A 30 -3.79 -5.55 8.45
N LEU A 31 -2.47 -5.62 8.64
CA LEU A 31 -1.52 -4.62 8.15
C LEU A 31 -1.50 -4.62 6.62
N LYS A 32 -1.44 -5.80 5.99
CA LYS A 32 -1.46 -5.90 4.52
C LYS A 32 -2.75 -5.31 3.93
N ALA A 33 -3.90 -5.57 4.57
CA ALA A 33 -5.18 -5.00 4.14
C ALA A 33 -5.22 -3.47 4.25
N ALA A 34 -4.76 -2.92 5.37
CA ALA A 34 -4.74 -1.48 5.61
C ALA A 34 -3.76 -0.75 4.66
N VAL A 35 -2.59 -1.34 4.38
CA VAL A 35 -1.64 -0.81 3.38
C VAL A 35 -2.25 -0.84 1.98
N ALA A 36 -2.92 -1.94 1.59
CA ALA A 36 -3.60 -2.04 0.30
C ALA A 36 -4.71 -0.98 0.16
N GLU A 37 -5.46 -0.72 1.23
CA GLU A 37 -6.47 0.35 1.26
C GLU A 37 -5.84 1.73 1.06
N CYS A 38 -4.71 2.02 1.70
CA CYS A 38 -3.99 3.27 1.50
C CYS A 38 -3.61 3.49 0.03
N ILE A 39 -3.07 2.45 -0.62
CA ILE A 39 -2.71 2.46 -2.04
C ILE A 39 -3.95 2.66 -2.92
N LEU A 40 -5.06 1.98 -2.62
CA LEU A 40 -6.34 2.14 -3.34
C LEU A 40 -6.87 3.58 -3.22
N ARG A 41 -6.79 4.18 -2.03
CA ARG A 41 -7.20 5.58 -1.80
C ARG A 41 -6.29 6.56 -2.53
N ALA A 42 -4.98 6.35 -2.52
CA ALA A 42 -4.04 7.16 -3.27
C ALA A 42 -4.33 7.11 -4.78
N ALA A 43 -4.58 5.91 -5.32
CA ALA A 43 -5.00 5.73 -6.71
C ALA A 43 -6.33 6.42 -7.03
N ALA A 44 -7.31 6.35 -6.13
CA ALA A 44 -8.58 7.06 -6.28
C ALA A 44 -8.44 8.59 -6.28
N HIS A 45 -7.41 9.12 -5.58
CA HIS A 45 -7.07 10.54 -5.61
C HIS A 45 -6.20 10.95 -6.81
N GLY A 46 -5.94 10.04 -7.76
CA GLY A 46 -5.21 10.33 -9.00
C GLY A 46 -3.73 9.97 -8.98
N GLN A 47 -3.21 9.40 -7.89
CA GLN A 47 -1.83 8.92 -7.82
C GLN A 47 -1.70 7.56 -8.49
N THR A 48 -1.10 7.49 -9.67
CA THR A 48 -0.97 6.23 -10.43
C THR A 48 0.46 5.73 -10.55
N SER A 49 1.44 6.54 -10.14
CA SER A 49 2.85 6.17 -10.19
C SER A 49 3.25 5.28 -9.03
N PHE A 50 4.07 4.26 -9.32
CA PHE A 50 4.62 3.35 -8.31
C PHE A 50 5.22 4.08 -7.11
N ASP A 51 6.13 5.03 -7.36
CA ASP A 51 6.81 5.82 -6.33
C ASP A 51 5.84 6.61 -5.44
N GLY A 52 4.83 7.24 -6.05
CA GLY A 52 3.80 7.98 -5.34
C GLY A 52 2.91 7.09 -4.48
N LEU A 53 2.57 5.89 -4.96
CA LEU A 53 1.81 4.89 -4.21
C LEU A 53 2.61 4.34 -3.02
N VAL A 54 3.88 3.97 -3.24
CA VAL A 54 4.78 3.50 -2.19
C VAL A 54 5.00 4.57 -1.14
N THR A 55 5.27 5.81 -1.55
CA THR A 55 5.47 6.94 -0.63
C THR A 55 4.23 7.20 0.22
N SER A 56 3.04 7.24 -0.41
CA SER A 56 1.79 7.49 0.31
C SER A 56 1.49 6.40 1.34
N ALA A 57 1.69 5.13 0.98
CA ALA A 57 1.48 3.99 1.86
C ALA A 57 2.53 3.93 2.98
N SER A 58 3.80 4.18 2.66
CA SER A 58 4.90 4.19 3.64
C SER A 58 4.73 5.28 4.70
N ASN A 59 4.25 6.46 4.29
CA ASN A 59 3.94 7.54 5.23
C ASN A 59 2.85 7.16 6.24
N GLN A 60 1.89 6.32 5.86
CA GLN A 60 0.84 5.84 6.76
C GLN A 60 1.21 4.55 7.51
N LEU A 61 2.27 3.86 7.10
CA LEU A 61 2.64 2.55 7.62
C LEU A 61 2.81 2.53 9.14
N GLN A 62 3.56 3.47 9.71
CA GLN A 62 3.77 3.55 11.15
C GLN A 62 2.49 3.84 11.94
N SER A 63 1.60 4.67 11.38
CA SER A 63 0.29 4.93 11.98
C SER A 63 -0.58 3.68 11.99
N ILE A 64 -0.57 2.91 10.89
CA ILE A 64 -1.33 1.67 10.78
C ILE A 64 -0.79 0.61 11.76
N ILE A 65 0.54 0.45 11.86
CA ILE A 65 1.17 -0.47 12.82
C ILE A 65 0.76 -0.12 14.25
N SER A 66 0.77 1.16 14.60
CA SER A 66 0.39 1.65 15.94
C SER A 66 -1.09 1.43 16.27
N MET A 67 -1.99 1.38 15.28
CA MET A 67 -3.41 1.10 15.51
C MET A 67 -3.72 -0.40 15.64
N LEU A 68 -2.82 -1.26 15.16
CA LEU A 68 -3.01 -2.71 15.10
C LEU A 68 -2.22 -3.47 16.19
N THR A 69 -1.36 -2.77 16.94
CA THR A 69 -0.56 -3.29 18.06
C THR A 69 -1.19 -2.85 19.38
#